data_AF-A0AAN9YHQ3-F1
#
_entry.id   AF-A0AAN9YHQ3-F1
#
_cell.length_a   1.000
_cell.length_b   1.000
_cell.length_c   1.000
_cell.angle_alpha   90.00
_cell.angle_beta   90.00
_cell.angle_gamma   90.00
#
_symmetry.space_group_name_H-M   'P 1'
#
loop_
_entity.id
_entity.type
_entity.pdbx_description
1 polymer ?
#
loop_
_entity_poly.entity_id
_entity_poly.type
_entity_poly.pdbx_seq_one_letter_code
_entity_poly.pdbx_strand_id
1 'polypeptide(L)'
;MCRLVTFAGSCTRCGESYTWHELTQELSCLEAKNNDCFGSCSSGVEEAEHALDQECDGCEGEDEGVADVEGGEGEDKRKVLVNNV
;
A
#
# COMPACT_ATOMS: atom_id res chain seq x y z
N MET A 1 -14.89 -13.78 -22.13
CA MET A 1 -14.61 -12.34 -22.02
C MET A 1 -13.57 -12.11 -20.95
N CYS A 2 -12.48 -11.44 -21.31
CA CYS A 2 -11.48 -10.98 -20.35
C CYS A 2 -12.00 -9.75 -19.59
N ARG A 3 -11.48 -9.49 -18.39
CA ARG A 3 -11.80 -8.28 -17.64
C ARG A 3 -10.53 -7.55 -17.23
N LEU A 4 -10.51 -6.23 -17.42
CA LEU A 4 -9.51 -5.32 -16.89
C LEU A 4 -10.17 -4.52 -15.77
N VAL A 5 -9.63 -4.63 -14.56
CA VAL A 5 -10.16 -3.93 -13.38
C VAL A 5 -9.17 -2.85 -12.96
N THR A 6 -9.59 -1.59 -12.97
CA THR A 6 -8.82 -0.45 -12.48
C THR A 6 -9.39 0.07 -11.17
N PHE A 7 -8.55 0.64 -10.31
CA PHE A 7 -8.98 1.24 -9.04
C PHE A 7 -8.68 2.73 -9.05
N ALA A 8 -9.70 3.54 -8.79
CA ALA A 8 -9.60 5.00 -8.78
C ALA A 8 -10.48 5.62 -7.69
N GLY A 9 -10.10 6.79 -7.22
CA GLY A 9 -10.77 7.47 -6.11
C GLY A 9 -9.88 8.56 -5.52
N SER A 10 -10.15 8.99 -4.29
CA SER A 10 -9.47 10.12 -3.67
C SER A 10 -8.41 9.69 -2.66
N CYS A 11 -7.28 10.38 -2.66
CA CYS A 11 -6.26 10.20 -1.63
C CYS A 11 -6.79 10.66 -0.27
N THR A 12 -6.71 9.81 0.74
CA THR A 12 -7.22 10.13 2.09
C THR A 12 -6.41 11.21 2.81
N ARG A 13 -5.19 11.53 2.34
CA ARG A 13 -4.31 12.57 2.90
C ARG A 13 -4.41 13.90 2.15
N CYS A 14 -4.12 13.89 0.85
CA CYS A 14 -4.08 15.11 0.06
C CYS A 14 -5.42 15.46 -0.61
N GLY A 15 -6.38 14.53 -0.66
CA GLY A 15 -7.70 14.73 -1.25
C GLY A 15 -7.72 14.67 -2.78
N GLU A 16 -6.57 14.56 -3.44
CA GLU A 16 -6.47 14.51 -4.89
C GLU A 16 -6.99 13.18 -5.45
N SER A 17 -7.52 13.21 -6.69
CA SER A 17 -7.94 11.99 -7.37
C SER A 17 -6.74 11.21 -7.87
N TYR A 18 -6.72 9.91 -7.63
CA TYR A 18 -5.64 9.01 -8.01
C TYR A 18 -6.19 7.74 -8.64
N THR A 19 -5.36 7.11 -9.48
CA THR A 19 -5.60 5.78 -10.04
C THR A 19 -4.46 4.88 -9.60
N TRP A 20 -4.79 3.81 -8.87
CA TRP A 20 -3.81 2.87 -8.34
C TRP A 20 -3.49 1.82 -9.40
N HIS A 21 -2.58 2.17 -10.31
CA HIS A 21 -2.19 1.32 -11.44
C HIS A 21 -1.64 -0.03 -11.00
N GLU A 22 -0.92 -0.09 -9.89
CA GLU A 22 -0.37 -1.33 -9.32
C GLU A 22 -1.46 -2.32 -8.85
N LEU A 23 -2.66 -1.82 -8.53
CA LEU A 23 -3.81 -2.64 -8.14
C LEU A 23 -4.62 -3.10 -9.37
N THR A 24 -4.23 -2.70 -10.57
CA THR A 24 -4.91 -3.08 -11.81
C THR A 24 -4.85 -4.60 -11.99
N GLN A 25 -5.99 -5.22 -12.28
CA GLN A 25 -6.08 -6.67 -12.45
C GLN A 25 -6.50 -7.05 -13.87
N GLU A 26 -5.75 -7.97 -14.47
CA GLU A 26 -6.08 -8.62 -15.73
C GLU A 26 -6.66 -10.03 -15.49
N LEU A 27 -7.94 -10.20 -15.76
CA LEU A 27 -8.66 -11.46 -15.59
C LEU A 27 -8.91 -12.09 -16.96
N SER A 28 -7.94 -12.88 -17.44
CA SER A 28 -8.05 -13.62 -18.70
C SER A 28 -9.15 -14.68 -18.64
N CYS A 29 -10.01 -14.70 -19.66
CA CYS A 29 -10.91 -15.84 -19.87
C CYS A 29 -10.16 -17.06 -20.40
N LEU A 30 -10.82 -18.23 -20.38
CA LEU A 30 -10.20 -19.50 -20.80
C LEU A 30 -9.68 -19.45 -22.24
N GLU A 31 -10.41 -18.82 -23.16
CA GLU A 31 -10.00 -18.67 -24.57
C GLU A 31 -8.69 -17.87 -24.69
N ALA A 32 -8.62 -16.70 -24.06
CA ALA A 32 -7.43 -15.87 -24.05
C ALA A 32 -6.23 -16.55 -23.36
N LYS A 33 -6.47 -17.33 -22.29
CA LYS A 33 -5.44 -18.15 -21.64
C LYS A 33 -4.88 -19.20 -22.59
N ASN A 34 -5.72 -19.85 -23.38
CA ASN A 34 -5.29 -20.84 -24.36
C ASN A 34 -4.56 -20.21 -25.56
N ASN A 35 -4.73 -18.91 -25.77
CA ASN A 35 -4.04 -18.13 -26.81
C ASN A 35 -2.79 -17.40 -26.28
N ASP A 36 -2.41 -17.61 -25.02
CA ASP A 36 -1.26 -16.99 -24.34
C ASP A 36 -1.21 -15.45 -24.43
N CYS A 37 -2.36 -14.79 -24.60
CA CYS A 37 -2.44 -13.35 -24.77
C CYS A 37 -3.75 -12.80 -24.17
N PHE A 38 -3.64 -11.84 -23.25
CA PHE A 38 -4.80 -11.14 -22.69
C PHE A 38 -5.57 -10.43 -23.80
N GLY A 39 -6.91 -10.46 -23.72
CA GLY A 39 -7.78 -9.89 -24.74
C GLY A 39 -7.85 -10.65 -26.07
N SER A 40 -7.01 -11.67 -26.27
CA SER A 40 -7.06 -12.57 -27.43
C SER A 40 -8.22 -13.58 -27.30
N CYS A 41 -9.44 -13.07 -27.20
CA CYS A 41 -10.66 -13.87 -27.22
C CYS A 41 -11.74 -13.18 -28.05
N SER A 42 -12.61 -13.98 -28.67
CA SER A 42 -13.74 -13.51 -29.48
C SER A 42 -14.69 -12.54 -28.76
N SER A 43 -14.79 -12.64 -27.43
CA SER A 43 -15.67 -11.79 -26.62
C SER A 43 -15.04 -10.44 -26.21
N GLY A 44 -13.77 -10.21 -26.52
CA GLY A 44 -13.06 -8.97 -26.16
C GLY A 44 -12.73 -8.82 -24.67
N VAL A 45 -12.39 -7.57 -24.31
CA VAL A 45 -12.02 -7.12 -22.96
C VAL A 45 -13.12 -6.19 -22.44
N GLU A 46 -13.60 -6.46 -21.23
CA GLU A 46 -14.46 -5.56 -20.46
C GLU A 46 -13.58 -4.74 -19.51
N GLU A 47 -13.70 -3.42 -19.55
CA GLU A 47 -13.05 -2.50 -18.61
C GLU A 47 -14.01 -2.16 -17.48
N ALA A 48 -13.56 -2.32 -16.24
CA ALA A 48 -14.33 -2.01 -15.04
C ALA A 48 -13.50 -1.14 -14.10
N GLU A 49 -14.03 0.01 -13.71
CA GLU A 49 -13.44 0.88 -12.71
C GLU A 49 -14.09 0.65 -11.35
N HIS A 50 -13.28 0.49 -10.31
CA HIS A 50 -13.71 0.35 -8.92
C HIS A 50 -13.27 1.54 -8.08
N ALA A 51 -14.21 2.06 -7.30
CA ALA A 51 -13.95 3.12 -6.34
C ALA A 51 -13.02 2.63 -5.23
N LEU A 52 -11.97 3.39 -4.94
CA LEU A 52 -11.02 3.13 -3.88
C LEU A 52 -10.49 4.44 -3.31
N ASP A 53 -10.71 4.68 -2.02
CA ASP A 53 -10.13 5.81 -1.30
C ASP A 53 -9.05 5.28 -0.35
N GLN A 54 -7.79 5.61 -0.62
CA GLN A 54 -6.62 5.22 0.20
C GLN A 54 -5.49 6.24 0.07
N GLU A 55 -4.38 6.09 0.78
CA GLU A 55 -3.20 6.95 0.58
C GLU A 55 -2.58 6.68 -0.79
N CYS A 56 -2.15 7.73 -1.51
CA CYS A 56 -1.39 7.57 -2.75
C CYS A 56 0.09 7.35 -2.46
N ASP A 57 0.84 6.84 -3.44
CA ASP A 57 2.27 6.51 -3.32
C ASP A 57 3.12 7.70 -2.81
N GLY A 58 2.69 8.93 -3.12
CA GLY A 58 3.36 10.15 -2.65
C GLY A 58 3.13 10.47 -1.18
N CYS A 59 2.01 10.02 -0.60
CA CYS A 59 1.66 10.19 0.81
C CYS A 59 2.06 9.00 1.68
N GLU A 60 2.02 7.77 1.14
CA GLU A 60 2.39 6.54 1.87
C GLU A 60 3.88 6.52 2.30
N GLY A 61 4.75 7.21 1.55
CA GLY A 61 6.18 7.29 1.81
C GLY A 61 6.60 8.34 2.83
N GLU A 62 5.68 9.13 3.41
CA GLU A 62 6.02 9.99 4.54
C GLU A 62 6.28 9.11 5.76
N ASP A 63 7.56 8.81 6.02
CA ASP A 63 8.03 8.11 7.22
C ASP A 63 7.39 8.75 8.46
N GLU A 64 6.41 8.07 9.05
CA GLU A 64 5.88 8.32 10.40
C GLU A 64 6.97 7.96 11.41
N GLY A 65 8.14 8.57 11.23
CA GLY A 65 9.39 8.28 11.89
C GLY A 65 9.12 8.20 13.38
N VAL A 66 9.50 7.06 13.95
CA VAL A 66 9.36 6.75 15.38
C VAL A 66 9.77 7.99 16.16
N ALA A 67 8.78 8.75 16.64
CA ALA A 67 9.03 9.89 17.50
C ALA A 67 9.73 9.32 18.73
N ASP A 68 11.00 9.70 18.90
CA ASP A 68 11.83 9.33 20.03
C ASP A 68 10.98 9.45 21.30
N VAL A 69 10.75 8.32 21.97
CA VAL A 69 10.04 8.31 23.25
C VAL A 69 10.99 8.95 24.27
N GLU A 70 11.06 10.27 24.30
CA GLU A 70 11.60 11.01 25.43
C GLU A 70 10.65 10.78 26.62
N GLY A 71 10.97 9.74 27.38
CA GLY A 71 10.12 9.26 28.47
C GLY A 71 10.90 8.59 29.59
N GLY A 72 11.73 9.35 30.31
CA GLY A 72 11.99 9.10 31.74
C GLY A 72 13.44 9.15 32.18
N GLU A 73 13.86 10.27 32.75
CA GLU A 73 14.94 10.33 33.73
C GLU A 73 14.68 9.34 34.87
N GLY A 74 15.51 8.30 34.97
CA GLY A 74 15.53 7.35 36.08
C GLY A 74 16.93 7.25 36.66
N GLU A 75 17.29 8.17 37.56
CA GLU A 75 18.46 8.03 38.43
C GLU A 75 18.32 6.80 39.35
N ASP A 76 18.81 5.62 38.94
CA ASP A 76 18.97 4.49 39.86
C ASP A 76 20.30 4.62 40.64
N LYS A 77 20.22 5.32 41.78
CA LYS A 77 21.29 5.46 42.77
C LYS A 77 21.57 4.12 43.47
N ARG A 78 22.26 3.18 42.81
CA ARG A 78 22.95 2.10 43.53
C ARG A 78 24.32 2.56 43.99
N LYS A 79 24.32 3.28 45.11
CA LYS A 79 25.47 3.31 46.03
C LYS A 79 25.75 1.86 46.45
N VAL A 80 26.82 1.26 45.92
CA VAL A 80 27.55 0.24 46.67
C VAL A 80 28.89 0.85 47.03
N LEU A 81 28.90 1.50 48.19
CA LEU A 81 30.11 1.73 48.98
C LEU A 81 30.69 0.36 49.32
N VAL A 82 31.78 -0.03 48.66
CA VAL A 82 32.74 -0.95 49.30
C VAL A 82 33.91 -0.08 49.75
N ASN A 83 33.84 0.36 51.00
CA ASN A 83 34.95 1.02 51.68
C ASN A 83 36.01 -0.02 52.08
N ASN A 84 37.26 0.28 51.71
CA ASN A 84 38.54 0.03 52.37
C ASN A 84 38.71 -1.16 53.34
N VAL A 85 39.73 -1.97 53.05
CA VAL A 85 40.82 -2.28 54.00
C VAL A 85 42.15 -2.02 53.30
#